data_AF-A0A954JAP0-F1
#
_entry.id   AF-A0A954JAP0-F1
#
_cell.length_a   1.000
_cell.length_b   1.000
_cell.length_c   1.000
_cell.angle_alpha   90.00
_cell.angle_beta   90.00
_cell.angle_gamma   90.00
#
_symmetry.space_group_name_H-M   'P 1'
#
loop_
_entity.id
_entity.type
_entity.pdbx_description
1 polymer ?
#
loop_
_entity_poly.entity_id
_entity_poly.type
_entity_poly.pdbx_seq_one_letter_code
_entity_poly.pdbx_strand_id
1 'polypeptide(L)'
;MPAESFPRVLRTRPHYRIFVCLGMLVLAGFLTGCGGAVYEKRLEFTQKYYDYIDRLNRNLATQFANYGISLRVPKQFTEIPAPPPRPRPAEGAEEEDAEEPVDPRQPKFFDEPLPGLLAAWQANLTTVDGGGSTTQGKGHLYLLGNYDYWRTFKTPREIGDPLKFHEDVMNMLVDQLQIVLDERQRGTATDRVNKWFNEVVPEAADEEFVRKKEFTTITLVPEESGDDEEQPRMQYQVYLYQSGDMQIVLLYVLPRSVSAGEELDHRILLSLQTAEVSPDKPVGAAAAQGPGGAAPAGAPGGATAPPAGNSPAF
;
A
#
# COMPACT_ATOMS: atom_id res chain seq x y z
N MET A 1 -15.97 1.36 93.01
CA MET A 1 -16.91 0.39 92.40
C MET A 1 -18.05 1.17 91.74
N PRO A 2 -18.61 0.69 90.62
CA PRO A 2 -18.62 1.40 89.34
C PRO A 2 -19.99 1.99 88.97
N ALA A 3 -20.03 2.87 87.96
CA ALA A 3 -21.23 3.05 87.15
C ALA A 3 -20.80 3.40 85.72
N GLU A 4 -20.70 2.36 84.90
CA GLU A 4 -20.50 2.43 83.46
C GLU A 4 -21.68 3.18 82.81
N SER A 5 -21.36 4.22 82.05
CA SER A 5 -22.32 4.94 81.21
C SER A 5 -22.57 4.14 79.93
N PHE A 6 -23.75 3.54 79.83
CA PHE A 6 -24.21 2.84 78.63
C PHE A 6 -24.36 3.78 77.41
N PRO A 7 -23.95 3.34 76.20
CA PRO A 7 -24.20 4.09 74.98
C PRO A 7 -25.69 4.07 74.61
N ARG A 8 -26.25 5.26 74.32
CA ARG A 8 -27.61 5.40 73.80
C ARG A 8 -27.73 4.71 72.44
N VAL A 9 -28.45 3.61 72.42
CA VAL A 9 -28.88 2.92 71.19
C VAL A 9 -29.84 3.85 70.43
N LEU A 10 -29.33 4.48 69.37
CA LEU A 10 -30.14 5.21 68.41
C LEU A 10 -31.05 4.22 67.67
N ARG A 11 -32.33 4.19 68.05
CA ARG A 11 -33.39 3.50 67.30
C ARG A 11 -33.50 4.12 65.91
N THR A 12 -32.87 3.48 64.93
CA THR A 12 -33.01 3.83 63.51
C THR A 12 -34.41 3.47 63.04
N ARG A 13 -35.10 4.44 62.42
CA ARG A 13 -36.48 4.30 61.93
C ARG A 13 -36.53 3.26 60.80
N PRO A 14 -37.46 2.30 60.80
CA PRO A 14 -37.50 1.17 59.85
C PRO A 14 -37.73 1.59 58.39
N HIS A 15 -38.23 2.80 58.15
CA HIS A 15 -38.53 3.29 56.79
C HIS A 15 -37.27 3.65 55.98
N TYR A 16 -36.13 3.95 56.61
CA TYR A 16 -34.91 4.33 55.88
C TYR A 16 -34.25 3.14 55.15
N ARG A 17 -34.42 1.92 55.67
CA ARG A 17 -33.82 0.70 55.07
C ARG A 17 -34.51 0.29 53.77
N ILE A 18 -35.82 0.52 53.64
CA ILE A 18 -36.58 0.19 52.43
C ILE A 18 -36.20 1.14 51.28
N PHE A 19 -36.06 2.44 51.55
CA PHE A 19 -35.64 3.41 50.53
C PHE A 19 -34.20 3.20 50.05
N VAL A 20 -33.28 2.78 50.93
CA VAL A 20 -31.89 2.47 50.54
C VAL A 20 -31.81 1.23 49.64
N CYS A 21 -32.56 0.16 49.95
CA CYS A 21 -32.59 -1.04 49.09
C CYS A 21 -33.24 -0.77 47.73
N LEU A 22 -34.32 0.02 47.68
CA LEU A 22 -34.96 0.40 46.42
C LEU A 22 -34.05 1.30 45.57
N GLY A 23 -33.33 2.23 46.21
CA GLY A 23 -32.34 3.07 45.54
C GLY A 23 -31.17 2.28 44.96
N MET A 24 -30.67 1.26 45.65
CA MET A 24 -29.60 0.39 45.13
C MET A 24 -30.08 -0.50 43.97
N LEU A 25 -31.32 -0.98 43.98
CA LEU A 25 -31.89 -1.76 42.88
C LEU A 25 -32.07 -0.93 41.60
N VAL A 26 -32.51 0.32 41.75
CA VAL A 26 -32.62 1.27 40.62
C VAL A 26 -31.24 1.61 40.06
N LEU A 27 -30.24 1.87 40.91
CA LEU A 27 -28.87 2.16 40.48
C LEU A 27 -28.20 0.96 39.77
N ALA A 28 -28.47 -0.27 40.23
CA ALA A 28 -27.99 -1.50 39.58
C ALA A 28 -28.61 -1.70 38.19
N GLY A 29 -29.87 -1.30 37.98
CA GLY A 29 -30.53 -1.34 36.67
C GLY A 29 -29.94 -0.36 35.65
N PHE A 30 -29.38 0.76 36.09
CA PHE A 30 -28.74 1.74 35.19
C PHE A 30 -27.32 1.32 34.76
N LEU A 31 -26.67 0.40 35.48
CA LEU A 31 -25.33 -0.08 35.14
C LEU A 31 -25.33 -1.25 34.14
N THR A 32 -26.48 -1.89 33.89
CA THR A 32 -26.57 -3.06 33.00
C THR A 32 -27.06 -2.74 31.58
N GLY A 33 -27.56 -1.53 31.30
CA GLY A 33 -28.23 -1.19 30.03
C GLY A 33 -27.41 -0.43 28.98
N CYS A 34 -26.32 0.24 29.35
CA CYS A 34 -25.55 1.08 28.40
C CYS A 34 -24.49 0.32 27.59
N GLY A 35 -24.25 -0.95 27.89
CA GLY A 35 -23.16 -1.73 27.27
C GLY A 35 -23.54 -2.46 25.98
N GLY A 36 -24.79 -2.89 25.84
CA GLY A 36 -25.23 -3.78 24.73
C GLY A 36 -25.08 -3.16 23.35
N ALA A 37 -25.66 -1.97 23.13
CA ALA A 37 -25.58 -1.28 21.84
C ALA A 37 -24.13 -0.88 21.45
N VAL A 38 -23.29 -0.53 22.43
CA VAL A 38 -21.87 -0.24 22.18
C VAL A 38 -21.11 -1.52 21.79
N TYR A 39 -21.45 -2.65 22.42
CA TYR A 39 -20.87 -3.94 22.09
C TYR A 39 -21.26 -4.38 20.67
N GLU A 40 -22.55 -4.32 20.32
CA GLU A 40 -23.04 -4.66 18.96
C GLU A 40 -22.36 -3.79 17.90
N LYS A 41 -22.27 -2.47 18.12
CA LYS A 41 -21.56 -1.56 17.21
C LYS A 41 -20.08 -1.91 17.04
N ARG A 42 -19.40 -2.32 18.13
CA ARG A 42 -17.99 -2.76 18.06
C ARG A 42 -17.86 -4.09 17.31
N LEU A 43 -18.82 -5.00 17.47
CA LEU A 43 -18.85 -6.28 16.79
C LEU A 43 -19.03 -6.08 15.27
N GLU A 44 -20.00 -5.26 14.87
CA GLU A 44 -20.23 -4.90 13.47
C GLU A 44 -19.00 -4.23 12.85
N PHE A 45 -18.38 -3.26 13.55
CA PHE A 45 -17.17 -2.62 13.08
C PHE A 45 -16.01 -3.61 12.91
N THR A 46 -15.84 -4.53 13.87
CA THR A 46 -14.82 -5.57 13.82
C THR A 46 -15.03 -6.50 12.62
N GLN A 47 -16.29 -6.90 12.36
CA GLN A 47 -16.63 -7.71 11.19
C GLN A 47 -16.26 -7.00 9.89
N LYS A 48 -16.68 -5.74 9.71
CA LYS A 48 -16.33 -4.96 8.51
C LYS A 48 -14.83 -4.79 8.32
N TYR A 49 -14.09 -4.58 9.40
CA TYR A 49 -12.63 -4.48 9.35
C TYR A 49 -11.99 -5.79 8.89
N TYR A 50 -12.43 -6.94 9.40
CA TYR A 50 -11.91 -8.22 8.94
C TYR A 50 -12.29 -8.51 7.50
N ASP A 51 -13.51 -8.19 7.07
CA ASP A 51 -13.93 -8.31 5.67
C ASP A 51 -13.04 -7.46 4.74
N TYR A 52 -12.69 -6.24 5.17
CA TYR A 52 -11.75 -5.37 4.47
C TYR A 52 -10.35 -6.01 4.34
N ILE A 53 -9.77 -6.49 5.44
CA ILE A 53 -8.46 -7.14 5.45
C ILE A 53 -8.45 -8.42 4.60
N ASP A 54 -9.51 -9.22 4.69
CA ASP A 54 -9.69 -10.42 3.87
C ASP A 54 -9.72 -10.09 2.38
N ARG A 55 -10.44 -9.03 1.99
CA ARG A 55 -10.49 -8.57 0.60
C ARG A 55 -9.11 -8.14 0.10
N LEU A 56 -8.31 -7.43 0.90
CA LEU A 56 -6.93 -7.12 0.55
C LEU A 56 -6.09 -8.39 0.39
N ASN A 57 -6.19 -9.34 1.32
CA ASN A 57 -5.40 -10.58 1.32
C ASN A 57 -5.75 -11.54 0.17
N ARG A 58 -6.99 -11.54 -0.29
CA ARG A 58 -7.42 -12.33 -1.46
C ARG A 58 -6.85 -11.77 -2.75
N ASN A 59 -6.76 -10.44 -2.87
CA ASN A 59 -6.45 -9.74 -4.12
C ASN A 59 -4.98 -9.31 -4.28
N LEU A 60 -4.29 -9.06 -3.17
CA LEU A 60 -2.95 -8.46 -3.17
C LEU A 60 -1.89 -9.42 -2.62
N ALA A 61 -0.68 -9.27 -3.11
CA ALA A 61 0.51 -9.97 -2.63
C ALA A 61 0.92 -9.50 -1.22
N THR A 62 2.04 -10.05 -0.74
CA THR A 62 2.71 -9.57 0.48
C THR A 62 3.16 -8.12 0.33
N GLN A 63 3.25 -7.41 1.44
CA GLN A 63 3.68 -6.01 1.44
C GLN A 63 5.14 -5.90 1.01
N PHE A 64 5.37 -5.10 -0.02
CA PHE A 64 6.67 -4.54 -0.35
C PHE A 64 6.90 -3.32 0.54
N ALA A 65 8.08 -3.21 1.14
CA ALA A 65 8.45 -2.05 1.96
C ALA A 65 9.95 -1.76 1.78
N ASN A 66 10.27 -0.68 1.07
CA ASN A 66 11.64 -0.23 0.85
C ASN A 66 11.66 1.28 0.52
N TYR A 67 12.78 1.96 0.75
CA TYR A 67 12.97 3.37 0.39
C TYR A 67 11.93 4.35 0.98
N GLY A 68 11.37 4.03 2.16
CA GLY A 68 10.28 4.80 2.76
C GLY A 68 8.94 4.67 2.05
N ILE A 69 8.80 3.68 1.16
CA ILE A 69 7.58 3.36 0.42
C ILE A 69 7.10 1.98 0.87
N SER A 70 5.81 1.85 1.12
CA SER A 70 5.18 0.54 1.31
C SER A 70 3.96 0.39 0.41
N LEU A 71 3.77 -0.82 -0.15
CA LEU A 71 2.73 -1.11 -1.14
C LEU A 71 2.46 -2.62 -1.16
N ARG A 72 1.21 -3.02 -1.37
CA ARG A 72 0.87 -4.41 -1.74
C ARG A 72 0.45 -4.44 -3.21
N VAL A 73 1.21 -5.13 -4.05
CA VAL A 73 0.92 -5.24 -5.49
C VAL A 73 -0.19 -6.27 -5.76
N PRO A 74 -0.90 -6.22 -6.90
CA PRO A 74 -1.87 -7.25 -7.27
C PRO A 74 -1.21 -8.64 -7.30
N LYS A 75 -1.93 -9.66 -6.81
CA LYS A 75 -1.35 -10.98 -6.54
C LYS A 75 -0.82 -11.72 -7.78
N GLN A 76 -1.27 -11.36 -8.98
CA GLN A 76 -0.73 -11.92 -10.23
C GLN A 76 0.69 -11.45 -10.56
N PHE A 77 1.15 -10.36 -9.95
CA PHE A 77 2.45 -9.77 -10.22
C PHE A 77 3.53 -10.39 -9.33
N THR A 78 4.56 -10.93 -9.98
CA THR A 78 5.76 -11.48 -9.34
C THR A 78 6.91 -10.50 -9.45
N GLU A 79 7.61 -10.24 -8.35
CA GLU A 79 8.73 -9.30 -8.30
C GLU A 79 9.90 -9.77 -9.16
N ILE A 80 10.48 -8.85 -9.93
CA ILE A 80 11.70 -9.06 -10.69
C ILE A 80 12.86 -8.70 -9.75
N PRO A 81 13.74 -9.66 -9.38
CA PRO A 81 14.81 -9.39 -8.44
C PRO A 81 15.77 -8.33 -8.97
N ALA A 82 16.22 -7.44 -8.08
CA ALA A 82 17.27 -6.48 -8.41
C ALA A 82 18.57 -7.20 -8.82
N PRO A 83 19.38 -6.60 -9.70
CA PRO A 83 20.67 -7.16 -10.05
C PRO A 83 21.55 -7.28 -8.79
N PRO A 84 22.41 -8.30 -8.70
CA PRO A 84 23.29 -8.46 -7.56
C PRO A 84 24.21 -7.23 -7.43
N PRO A 85 24.51 -6.78 -6.20
CA PRO A 85 25.41 -5.65 -6.00
C PRO A 85 26.77 -5.95 -6.65
N ARG A 86 27.31 -4.96 -7.37
CA ARG A 86 28.65 -5.09 -7.97
C ARG A 86 29.65 -5.43 -6.85
N PRO A 87 30.49 -6.48 -7.02
CA PRO A 87 31.53 -6.77 -6.04
C PRO A 87 32.41 -5.52 -5.90
N ARG A 88 32.67 -5.12 -4.65
CA ARG A 88 33.55 -3.99 -4.37
C ARG A 88 34.92 -4.32 -4.98
N PRO A 89 35.51 -3.45 -5.81
CA PRO A 89 36.83 -3.70 -6.37
C PRO A 89 37.81 -3.97 -5.22
N ALA A 90 38.70 -4.94 -5.41
CA ALA A 90 39.74 -5.23 -4.43
C ALA A 90 40.58 -3.97 -4.22
N GLU A 91 40.99 -3.72 -2.97
CA GLU A 91 41.77 -2.54 -2.60
C GLU A 91 43.08 -2.51 -3.43
N GLY A 92 43.15 -1.58 -4.39
CA GLY A 92 44.30 -1.43 -5.31
C GLY A 92 44.13 -2.05 -6.71
N ALA A 93 43.00 -2.66 -7.04
CA ALA A 93 42.67 -2.98 -8.42
C ALA A 93 42.17 -1.71 -9.13
N GLU A 94 42.79 -1.36 -10.25
CA GLU A 94 42.25 -0.34 -11.15
C GLU A 94 40.84 -0.77 -11.58
N GLU A 95 39.88 0.18 -11.55
CA GLU A 95 38.55 -0.04 -12.12
C GLU A 95 38.73 -0.25 -13.64
N GLU A 96 38.98 -1.50 -14.06
CA GLU A 96 38.79 -1.87 -15.46
C GLU A 96 37.34 -1.52 -15.82
N ASP A 97 37.15 -0.92 -17.00
CA ASP A 97 35.87 -0.52 -17.62
C ASP A 97 34.96 -1.74 -17.87
N ALA A 98 34.64 -2.50 -16.82
CA ALA A 98 33.70 -3.58 -16.85
C ALA A 98 32.32 -2.98 -17.10
N GLU A 99 31.74 -3.35 -18.24
CA GLU A 99 30.39 -2.96 -18.64
C GLU A 99 29.42 -3.11 -17.45
N GLU A 100 28.61 -2.09 -17.21
CA GLU A 100 27.63 -2.12 -16.13
C GLU A 100 26.64 -3.26 -16.36
N PRO A 101 26.38 -4.12 -15.36
CA PRO A 101 25.44 -5.21 -15.53
C PRO A 101 24.06 -4.63 -15.86
N VAL A 102 23.51 -5.05 -17.00
CA VAL A 102 22.18 -4.61 -17.44
C VAL A 102 21.13 -4.99 -16.40
N ASP A 103 20.40 -4.01 -15.89
CA ASP A 103 19.36 -4.23 -14.89
C ASP A 103 18.16 -4.96 -15.53
N PRO A 104 17.83 -6.20 -15.11
CA PRO A 104 16.74 -6.97 -15.70
C PRO A 104 15.35 -6.36 -15.44
N ARG A 105 15.25 -5.40 -14.50
CA ARG A 105 14.03 -4.67 -14.19
C ARG A 105 13.72 -3.59 -15.20
N GLN A 106 14.70 -3.15 -16.01
CA GLN A 106 14.47 -2.15 -17.03
C GLN A 106 13.62 -2.73 -18.18
N PRO A 107 12.62 -2.00 -18.68
CA PRO A 107 11.84 -2.43 -19.82
C PRO A 107 12.72 -2.55 -21.06
N LYS A 108 12.48 -3.59 -21.85
CA LYS A 108 13.18 -3.80 -23.14
C LYS A 108 12.50 -3.10 -24.32
N PHE A 109 11.34 -2.50 -24.08
CA PHE A 109 10.50 -1.84 -25.09
C PHE A 109 10.62 -0.31 -25.05
N PHE A 110 11.46 0.23 -24.15
CA PHE A 110 11.89 1.61 -24.21
C PHE A 110 13.37 1.64 -24.60
N ASP A 111 13.74 2.63 -25.39
CA ASP A 111 15.13 2.84 -25.80
C ASP A 111 15.94 3.46 -24.65
N GLU A 112 15.28 4.22 -23.78
CA GLU A 112 15.85 4.84 -22.59
C GLU A 112 15.45 4.10 -21.29
N PRO A 113 16.35 4.04 -20.30
CA PRO A 113 16.04 3.43 -19.00
C PRO A 113 15.03 4.28 -18.23
N LEU A 114 14.14 3.62 -17.48
CA LEU A 114 13.19 4.30 -16.61
C LEU A 114 13.92 5.05 -15.49
N PRO A 115 13.71 6.37 -15.33
CA PRO A 115 14.36 7.15 -14.30
C PRO A 115 13.80 6.79 -12.92
N GLY A 116 14.69 6.70 -11.93
CA GLY A 116 14.31 6.45 -10.54
C GLY A 116 13.65 5.09 -10.30
N LEU A 117 13.97 4.06 -11.09
CA LEU A 117 13.42 2.71 -10.93
C LEU A 117 13.82 2.09 -9.58
N LEU A 118 12.83 1.86 -8.71
CA LEU A 118 13.04 1.27 -7.38
C LEU A 118 12.73 -0.22 -7.35
N ALA A 119 11.63 -0.63 -7.99
CA ALA A 119 11.18 -2.03 -8.06
C ALA A 119 10.36 -2.29 -9.32
N ALA A 120 10.33 -3.55 -9.76
CA ALA A 120 9.56 -3.99 -10.91
C ALA A 120 8.92 -5.34 -10.65
N TRP A 121 7.75 -5.55 -11.24
CA TRP A 121 7.03 -6.82 -11.21
C TRP A 121 6.54 -7.17 -12.62
N GLN A 122 6.32 -8.47 -12.84
CA GLN A 122 5.76 -9.00 -14.08
C GLN A 122 4.58 -9.94 -13.76
N ALA A 123 3.56 -9.92 -14.62
CA ALA A 123 2.45 -10.86 -14.59
C ALA A 123 2.23 -11.47 -15.98
N ASN A 124 1.72 -12.71 -16.04
CA ASN A 124 1.12 -13.25 -17.25
C ASN A 124 -0.39 -13.06 -17.12
N LEU A 125 -0.98 -12.32 -18.06
CA LEU A 125 -2.37 -11.88 -18.05
C LEU A 125 -3.13 -12.52 -19.21
N THR A 126 -4.35 -12.96 -18.95
CA THR A 126 -5.23 -13.46 -20.01
C THR A 126 -5.81 -12.29 -20.80
N THR A 127 -5.58 -12.28 -22.10
CA THR A 127 -6.10 -11.28 -23.03
C THR A 127 -7.18 -11.87 -23.93
N VAL A 128 -8.17 -11.07 -24.31
CA VAL A 128 -9.25 -11.49 -25.23
C VAL A 128 -9.14 -10.67 -26.50
N ASP A 129 -8.94 -11.32 -27.64
CA ASP A 129 -8.89 -10.63 -28.93
C ASP A 129 -10.30 -10.22 -29.41
N GLY A 130 -10.37 -9.48 -30.52
CA GLY A 130 -11.64 -9.05 -31.12
C GLY A 130 -12.51 -10.22 -31.63
N GLY A 131 -11.93 -11.40 -31.80
CA GLY A 131 -12.63 -12.64 -32.18
C GLY A 131 -13.11 -13.47 -30.99
N GLY A 132 -12.81 -13.05 -29.76
CA GLY A 132 -13.13 -13.78 -28.52
C GLY A 132 -12.15 -14.89 -28.17
N SER A 133 -11.04 -15.04 -28.90
CA SER A 133 -9.98 -15.97 -28.54
C SER A 133 -9.19 -15.43 -27.36
N THR A 134 -8.84 -16.33 -26.44
CA THR A 134 -8.03 -15.99 -25.28
C THR A 134 -6.55 -16.25 -25.56
N THR A 135 -5.73 -15.21 -25.45
CA THR A 135 -4.27 -15.30 -25.54
C THR A 135 -3.63 -14.93 -24.19
N GLN A 136 -2.33 -15.16 -24.04
CA GLN A 136 -1.58 -14.74 -22.85
C GLN A 136 -0.70 -13.55 -23.23
N GLY A 137 -0.86 -12.44 -22.53
CA GLY A 137 -0.03 -11.24 -22.64
C GLY A 137 0.82 -11.07 -21.39
N LYS A 138 1.97 -10.40 -21.50
CA LYS A 138 2.77 -10.00 -20.34
C LYS A 138 2.32 -8.62 -19.88
N GLY A 139 2.08 -8.48 -18.57
CA GLY A 139 1.92 -7.20 -17.91
C GLY A 139 3.14 -6.88 -17.05
N HIS A 140 3.48 -5.60 -16.93
CA HIS A 140 4.55 -5.13 -16.06
C HIS A 140 4.04 -4.02 -15.13
N LEU A 141 4.59 -3.98 -13.93
CA LEU A 141 4.39 -2.89 -12.96
C LEU A 141 5.77 -2.38 -12.58
N TYR A 142 5.98 -1.07 -12.71
CA TYR A 142 7.19 -0.39 -12.28
C TYR A 142 6.84 0.59 -11.16
N LEU A 143 7.62 0.53 -10.07
CA LEU A 143 7.63 1.54 -9.03
C LEU A 143 8.84 2.44 -9.26
N LEU A 144 8.57 3.68 -9.64
CA LEU A 144 9.58 4.72 -9.81
C LEU A 144 9.46 5.73 -8.65
N GLY A 145 10.57 6.33 -8.25
CA GLY A 145 10.56 7.39 -7.24
C GLY A 145 11.79 8.27 -7.25
N ASN A 146 11.65 9.48 -6.70
CA ASN A 146 12.74 10.45 -6.60
C ASN A 146 13.71 10.18 -5.43
N TYR A 147 13.70 8.97 -4.85
CA TYR A 147 14.53 8.61 -3.71
C TYR A 147 16.03 8.70 -4.02
N ASP A 148 16.45 8.13 -5.16
CA ASP A 148 17.85 8.19 -5.57
C ASP A 148 18.24 9.59 -6.06
N TYR A 149 17.30 10.35 -6.61
CA TYR A 149 17.50 11.77 -6.92
C TYR A 149 17.88 12.51 -5.63
N TRP A 150 17.11 12.38 -4.54
CA TRP A 150 17.46 13.00 -3.26
C TRP A 150 18.81 12.56 -2.68
N ARG A 151 19.21 11.29 -2.88
CA ARG A 151 20.49 10.77 -2.37
C ARG A 151 21.70 11.29 -3.12
N THR A 152 21.54 11.48 -4.42
CA THR A 152 22.63 11.85 -5.33
C THR A 152 22.66 13.34 -5.61
N PHE A 153 21.57 14.06 -5.35
CA PHE A 153 21.43 15.50 -5.54
C PHE A 153 22.49 16.27 -4.74
N LYS A 154 23.56 16.67 -5.45
CA LYS A 154 24.59 17.58 -4.95
C LYS A 154 24.36 18.99 -5.45
N THR A 155 24.03 19.13 -6.74
CA THR A 155 23.70 20.41 -7.38
C THR A 155 22.58 20.22 -8.41
N PRO A 156 21.73 21.25 -8.67
CA PRO A 156 20.65 21.17 -9.65
C PRO A 156 21.09 20.90 -11.10
N ARG A 157 22.37 21.06 -11.42
CA ARG A 157 22.89 20.98 -12.80
C ARG A 157 23.31 19.56 -13.22
N GLU A 158 23.49 18.64 -12.27
CA GLU A 158 24.08 17.33 -12.55
C GLU A 158 23.04 16.20 -12.62
N ILE A 159 21.95 16.25 -11.84
CA ILE A 159 21.04 15.10 -11.64
C ILE A 159 19.54 15.46 -11.78
N GLY A 160 19.24 16.66 -12.28
CA GLY A 160 17.85 17.17 -12.32
C GLY A 160 17.34 17.55 -10.92
N ASP A 161 16.21 18.25 -10.88
CA ASP A 161 15.56 18.66 -9.64
C ASP A 161 14.68 17.51 -9.13
N PRO A 162 14.90 16.95 -7.92
CA PRO A 162 14.07 15.88 -7.37
C PRO A 162 12.57 16.22 -7.31
N LEU A 163 12.21 17.51 -7.29
CA LEU A 163 10.82 17.98 -7.29
C LEU A 163 10.18 17.97 -8.68
N LYS A 164 10.98 17.86 -9.74
CA LYS A 164 10.53 17.73 -11.14
C LYS A 164 10.44 16.29 -11.61
N PHE A 165 10.65 15.33 -10.72
CA PHE A 165 10.70 13.92 -11.08
C PHE A 165 9.44 13.43 -11.84
N HIS A 166 8.24 13.85 -11.43
CA HIS A 166 7.02 13.52 -12.18
C HIS A 166 7.02 14.08 -13.62
N GLU A 167 7.51 15.31 -13.81
CA GLU A 167 7.64 15.95 -15.12
C GLU A 167 8.65 15.18 -15.99
N ASP A 168 9.81 14.84 -15.44
CA ASP A 168 10.87 14.11 -16.15
C ASP A 168 10.40 12.71 -16.59
N VAL A 169 9.73 11.95 -15.71
CA VAL A 169 9.16 10.65 -16.04
C VAL A 169 8.12 10.78 -17.16
N MET A 170 7.22 11.76 -17.06
CA MET A 170 6.17 11.95 -18.05
C MET A 170 6.71 12.41 -19.40
N ASN A 171 7.68 13.32 -19.42
CA ASN A 171 8.34 13.76 -20.66
C ASN A 171 9.00 12.58 -21.37
N MET A 172 9.73 11.73 -20.63
CA MET A 172 10.31 10.50 -21.19
C MET A 172 9.22 9.57 -21.74
N LEU A 173 8.13 9.31 -21.00
CA LEU A 173 7.06 8.43 -21.48
C LEU A 173 6.36 8.99 -22.73
N VAL A 174 6.11 10.29 -22.77
CA VAL A 174 5.48 10.98 -23.91
C VAL A 174 6.36 10.91 -25.15
N ASP A 175 7.67 11.14 -24.99
CA ASP A 175 8.65 11.07 -26.08
C ASP A 175 8.80 9.64 -26.61
N GLN A 176 9.04 8.67 -25.72
CA GLN A 176 9.22 7.25 -26.06
C GLN A 176 7.96 6.64 -26.71
N LEU A 177 6.76 7.04 -26.26
CA LEU A 177 5.50 6.55 -26.82
C LEU A 177 4.99 7.38 -28.01
N GLN A 178 5.65 8.49 -28.34
CA GLN A 178 5.25 9.44 -29.39
C GLN A 178 3.79 9.91 -29.26
N ILE A 179 3.31 10.09 -28.03
CA ILE A 179 1.93 10.52 -27.76
C ILE A 179 1.88 12.03 -27.65
N VAL A 180 0.85 12.67 -28.23
CA VAL A 180 0.58 14.09 -27.99
C VAL A 180 -0.41 14.23 -26.84
N LEU A 181 0.04 14.83 -25.74
CA LEU A 181 -0.82 15.16 -24.60
C LEU A 181 -1.31 16.61 -24.69
N ASP A 182 -2.61 16.81 -24.54
CA ASP A 182 -3.18 18.14 -24.32
C ASP A 182 -3.31 18.38 -22.82
N GLU A 183 -2.36 19.12 -22.25
CA GLU A 183 -2.34 19.47 -20.82
C GLU A 183 -3.60 20.20 -20.34
N ARG A 184 -4.32 20.85 -21.26
CA ARG A 184 -5.54 21.60 -20.93
C ARG A 184 -6.75 20.69 -20.83
N GLN A 185 -6.69 19.49 -21.42
CA GLN A 185 -7.78 18.53 -21.38
C GLN A 185 -7.70 17.69 -20.10
N ARG A 186 -8.70 17.86 -19.25
CA ARG A 186 -8.94 16.99 -18.10
C ARG A 186 -9.99 15.96 -18.46
N GLY A 187 -9.65 14.70 -18.24
CA GLY A 187 -10.52 13.56 -18.42
C GLY A 187 -11.47 13.36 -17.24
N THR A 188 -12.26 12.30 -17.34
CA THR A 188 -13.07 11.79 -16.23
C THR A 188 -12.66 10.34 -15.95
N ALA A 189 -13.18 9.74 -14.88
CA ALA A 189 -12.97 8.31 -14.62
C ALA A 189 -13.36 7.41 -15.82
N THR A 190 -14.30 7.86 -16.65
CA THR A 190 -14.75 7.15 -17.88
C THR A 190 -14.00 7.56 -19.15
N ASP A 191 -13.32 8.70 -19.14
CA ASP A 191 -12.61 9.28 -20.29
C ASP A 191 -11.16 9.59 -19.89
N ARG A 192 -10.39 8.51 -19.67
CA ARG A 192 -9.03 8.54 -19.12
C ARG A 192 -7.91 8.40 -20.15
N VAL A 193 -8.26 8.16 -21.41
CA VAL A 193 -7.29 7.89 -22.49
C VAL A 193 -6.62 9.20 -22.90
N ASN A 194 -5.31 9.27 -22.73
CA ASN A 194 -4.45 10.41 -23.05
C ASN A 194 -4.93 11.74 -22.42
N LYS A 195 -5.66 11.66 -21.30
CA LYS A 195 -6.20 12.79 -20.56
C LYS A 195 -5.97 12.63 -19.07
N TRP A 196 -5.55 13.72 -18.43
CA TRP A 196 -5.30 13.74 -17.00
C TRP A 196 -6.60 13.72 -16.19
N PHE A 197 -6.66 12.91 -15.15
CA PHE A 197 -7.76 12.91 -14.17
C PHE A 197 -7.23 12.62 -12.76
N ASN A 198 -8.04 12.89 -11.74
CA ASN A 198 -7.67 12.61 -10.35
C ASN A 198 -8.43 11.36 -9.87
N GLU A 199 -7.68 10.38 -9.37
CA GLU A 199 -8.21 9.14 -8.81
C GLU A 199 -8.13 9.23 -7.28
N VAL A 200 -9.28 9.12 -6.60
CA VAL A 200 -9.36 9.21 -5.14
C VAL A 200 -9.60 7.82 -4.57
N VAL A 201 -8.70 7.35 -3.71
CA VAL A 201 -8.78 6.05 -3.04
C VAL A 201 -8.67 6.20 -1.52
N PRO A 202 -9.38 5.41 -0.70
CA PRO A 202 -10.34 4.38 -1.09
C PRO A 202 -11.68 4.94 -1.58
N GLU A 203 -12.53 4.04 -2.09
CA GLU A 203 -13.96 4.32 -2.29
C GLU A 203 -14.67 4.58 -0.95
N ALA A 204 -15.84 5.20 -1.01
CA ALA A 204 -16.65 5.59 0.16
C ALA A 204 -16.87 4.47 1.19
N ALA A 205 -16.93 3.22 0.74
CA ALA A 205 -17.15 2.05 1.59
C ALA A 205 -15.97 1.76 2.54
N ASP A 206 -14.74 2.14 2.18
CA ASP A 206 -13.52 1.78 2.94
C ASP A 206 -12.82 2.98 3.58
N GLU A 207 -13.40 4.18 3.45
CA GLU A 207 -12.89 5.42 4.06
C GLU A 207 -12.76 5.33 5.59
N GLU A 208 -13.55 4.45 6.24
CA GLU A 208 -13.48 4.21 7.68
C GLU A 208 -12.18 3.50 8.10
N PHE A 209 -11.51 2.79 7.19
CA PHE A 209 -10.34 1.96 7.49
C PHE A 209 -9.03 2.56 6.98
N VAL A 210 -9.08 3.33 5.89
CA VAL A 210 -7.89 3.90 5.25
C VAL A 210 -8.08 5.37 4.94
N ARG A 211 -6.99 6.14 5.12
CA ARG A 211 -6.97 7.56 4.78
C ARG A 211 -7.13 7.75 3.28
N LYS A 212 -7.95 8.73 2.91
CA LYS A 212 -8.08 9.18 1.52
C LYS A 212 -6.74 9.66 0.97
N LYS A 213 -6.46 9.24 -0.25
CA LYS A 213 -5.32 9.61 -1.07
C LYS A 213 -5.83 10.01 -2.44
N GLU A 214 -5.19 11.00 -3.02
CA GLU A 214 -5.49 11.50 -4.36
C GLU A 214 -4.27 11.25 -5.24
N PHE A 215 -4.49 10.53 -6.33
CA PHE A 215 -3.49 10.25 -7.35
C PHE A 215 -3.82 11.10 -8.59
N THR A 216 -2.80 11.69 -9.20
CA THR A 216 -2.94 12.26 -10.54
C THR A 216 -2.66 11.13 -11.54
N THR A 217 -3.63 10.80 -12.38
CA THR A 217 -3.61 9.61 -13.20
C THR A 217 -3.82 9.94 -14.67
N ILE A 218 -3.19 9.15 -15.55
CA ILE A 218 -3.41 9.16 -16.99
C ILE A 218 -3.28 7.74 -17.54
N THR A 219 -4.11 7.39 -18.53
CA THR A 219 -3.94 6.15 -19.31
C THR A 219 -3.39 6.51 -20.68
N LEU A 220 -2.13 6.21 -20.93
CA LEU A 220 -1.48 6.44 -22.21
C LEU A 220 -1.77 5.27 -23.16
N VAL A 221 -2.29 5.59 -24.33
CA VAL A 221 -2.51 4.62 -25.41
C VAL A 221 -1.82 5.17 -26.65
N PRO A 222 -0.67 4.60 -27.06
CA PRO A 222 0.03 4.99 -28.27
C PRO A 222 -0.84 4.82 -29.51
N GLU A 223 -0.62 5.65 -30.52
CA GLU A 223 -1.21 5.41 -31.84
C GLU A 223 -0.56 4.18 -32.47
N GLU A 224 -1.38 3.31 -33.06
CA GLU A 224 -0.90 2.11 -33.72
C GLU A 224 -0.13 2.53 -34.99
N SER A 225 1.19 2.37 -35.01
CA SER A 225 1.95 2.41 -36.24
C SER A 225 1.52 1.20 -37.07
N GLY A 226 0.66 1.43 -38.06
CA GLY A 226 0.09 0.39 -38.91
C GLY A 226 1.20 -0.45 -39.52
N ASP A 227 1.23 -1.74 -39.17
CA ASP A 227 1.67 -2.91 -39.97
C ASP A 227 2.20 -4.05 -39.07
N ASP A 228 2.52 -3.80 -37.79
CA ASP A 228 2.97 -4.85 -36.86
C ASP A 228 1.80 -5.51 -36.12
N GLU A 229 0.99 -6.31 -36.82
CA GLU A 229 -0.10 -7.11 -36.22
C GLU A 229 0.37 -8.10 -35.14
N GLU A 230 1.66 -8.41 -35.09
CA GLU A 230 2.22 -9.41 -34.17
C GLU A 230 2.40 -8.91 -32.73
N GLN A 231 2.49 -7.60 -32.50
CA GLN A 231 2.68 -7.07 -31.15
C GLN A 231 1.35 -6.82 -30.44
N PRO A 232 1.15 -7.34 -29.21
CA PRO A 232 -0.07 -7.07 -28.47
C PRO A 232 -0.17 -5.58 -28.17
N ARG A 233 -1.32 -4.99 -28.48
CA ARG A 233 -1.61 -3.57 -28.20
C ARG A 233 -1.49 -3.33 -26.71
N MET A 234 -0.56 -2.46 -26.31
CA MET A 234 -0.32 -2.11 -24.92
C MET A 234 -1.02 -0.80 -24.54
N GLN A 235 -1.32 -0.67 -23.26
CA GLN A 235 -1.74 0.57 -22.60
C GLN A 235 -0.87 0.78 -21.36
N TYR A 236 -0.64 2.04 -21.01
CA TYR A 236 0.22 2.42 -19.91
C TYR A 236 -0.61 3.24 -18.92
N GLN A 237 -0.93 2.67 -17.76
CA GLN A 237 -1.64 3.39 -16.70
C GLN A 237 -0.61 3.96 -15.73
N VAL A 238 -0.58 5.29 -15.63
CA VAL A 238 0.37 6.03 -14.81
C VAL A 238 -0.36 6.63 -13.62
N TYR A 239 0.08 6.32 -12.40
CA TYR A 239 -0.43 6.90 -11.16
C TYR A 239 0.68 7.69 -10.47
N LEU A 240 0.51 9.01 -10.39
CA LEU A 240 1.41 9.91 -9.72
C LEU A 240 0.93 10.17 -8.30
N TYR A 241 1.82 10.01 -7.32
CA TYR A 241 1.53 10.30 -5.92
C TYR A 241 2.68 11.05 -5.27
N GLN A 242 2.33 12.00 -4.41
CA GLN A 242 3.28 12.84 -3.69
C GLN A 242 2.92 12.90 -2.21
N SER A 243 3.93 12.74 -1.35
CA SER A 243 3.84 12.90 0.09
C SER A 243 5.02 13.75 0.55
N GLY A 244 4.77 15.00 0.93
CA GLY A 244 5.85 15.96 1.21
C GLY A 244 6.74 16.18 -0.01
N ASP A 245 8.04 15.92 0.16
CA ASP A 245 9.06 16.07 -0.90
C ASP A 245 9.34 14.74 -1.64
N MET A 246 8.69 13.65 -1.24
CA MET A 246 8.79 12.35 -1.88
C MET A 246 7.72 12.20 -2.96
N GLN A 247 8.16 11.87 -4.17
CA GLN A 247 7.32 11.64 -5.34
C GLN A 247 7.52 10.20 -5.83
N ILE A 248 6.42 9.51 -6.09
CA ILE A 248 6.43 8.17 -6.69
C ILE A 248 5.57 8.15 -7.95
N VAL A 249 5.91 7.23 -8.86
CA VAL A 249 5.11 6.88 -10.03
C VAL A 249 4.90 5.38 -10.03
N LEU A 250 3.64 4.94 -10.13
CA LEU A 250 3.30 3.57 -10.43
C LEU A 250 2.93 3.50 -11.90
N LEU A 251 3.75 2.80 -12.69
CA LEU A 251 3.57 2.60 -14.12
C LEU A 251 3.14 1.16 -14.38
N TYR A 252 1.88 0.96 -14.74
CA TYR A 252 1.36 -0.32 -15.19
C TYR A 252 1.40 -0.38 -16.71
N VAL A 253 2.17 -1.30 -17.26
CA VAL A 253 2.22 -1.59 -18.70
C VAL A 253 1.42 -2.87 -18.93
N LEU A 254 0.23 -2.72 -19.50
CA LEU A 254 -0.76 -3.79 -19.60
C LEU A 254 -1.17 -3.98 -21.06
N PRO A 255 -1.53 -5.20 -21.49
CA PRO A 255 -2.25 -5.37 -22.73
C PRO A 255 -3.59 -4.62 -22.70
N ARG A 256 -4.05 -4.08 -23.83
CA ARG A 256 -5.29 -3.29 -23.92
C ARG A 256 -6.55 -4.10 -23.65
N SER A 257 -6.50 -5.41 -23.90
CA SER A 257 -7.66 -6.31 -23.84
C SER A 257 -7.51 -7.37 -22.75
N VAL A 258 -7.18 -6.98 -21.52
CA VAL A 258 -7.17 -7.91 -20.37
C VAL A 258 -8.60 -8.41 -20.12
N SER A 259 -8.75 -9.71 -19.92
CA SER A 259 -10.04 -10.33 -19.60
C SER A 259 -10.67 -9.73 -18.34
N ALA A 260 -11.97 -9.44 -18.39
CA ALA A 260 -12.72 -8.93 -17.25
C ALA A 260 -12.65 -9.85 -16.02
N GLY A 261 -12.47 -11.16 -16.21
CA GLY A 261 -12.35 -12.14 -15.14
C GLY A 261 -11.10 -11.99 -14.27
N GLU A 262 -10.10 -11.22 -14.69
CA GLU A 262 -8.91 -10.93 -13.88
C GLU A 262 -9.18 -9.90 -12.77
N GLU A 263 -10.29 -9.14 -12.89
CA GLU A 263 -10.65 -8.02 -12.00
C GLU A 263 -9.48 -7.05 -11.76
N LEU A 264 -8.60 -6.90 -12.74
CA LEU A 264 -7.30 -6.26 -12.56
C LEU A 264 -7.43 -4.80 -12.13
N ASP A 265 -8.34 -4.04 -12.76
CA ASP A 265 -8.62 -2.65 -12.40
C ASP A 265 -9.01 -2.52 -10.92
N HIS A 266 -9.86 -3.42 -10.40
CA HIS A 266 -10.22 -3.44 -8.98
C HIS A 266 -9.01 -3.73 -8.08
N ARG A 267 -8.16 -4.69 -8.46
CA ARG A 267 -6.94 -5.03 -7.69
C ARG A 267 -5.93 -3.90 -7.72
N ILE A 268 -5.82 -3.15 -8.82
CA ILE A 268 -4.99 -1.95 -8.91
C ILE A 268 -5.50 -0.92 -7.90
N LEU A 269 -6.80 -0.63 -7.86
CA LEU A 269 -7.36 0.31 -6.88
C LEU A 269 -7.09 -0.13 -5.43
N LEU A 270 -7.30 -1.41 -5.10
CA LEU A 270 -6.94 -1.95 -3.79
C LEU A 270 -5.44 -1.81 -3.50
N SER A 271 -4.57 -1.99 -4.51
CA SER A 271 -3.13 -1.78 -4.38
C SER A 271 -2.82 -0.32 -4.01
N LEU A 272 -3.42 0.65 -4.72
CA LEU A 272 -3.27 2.09 -4.42
C LEU A 272 -3.75 2.45 -3.00
N GLN A 273 -4.79 1.77 -2.49
CA GLN A 273 -5.23 1.94 -1.09
C GLN A 273 -4.15 1.52 -0.07
N THR A 274 -3.25 0.61 -0.43
CA THR A 274 -2.15 0.18 0.45
C THR A 274 -0.86 0.97 0.27
N ALA A 275 -0.77 1.85 -0.73
CA ALA A 275 0.40 2.68 -0.96
C ALA A 275 0.60 3.68 0.19
N GLU A 276 1.74 3.62 0.85
CA GLU A 276 2.19 4.59 1.85
C GLU A 276 3.57 5.11 1.46
N VAL A 277 3.74 6.42 1.50
CA VAL A 277 5.01 7.08 1.18
C VAL A 277 5.38 8.00 2.33
N SER A 278 6.57 7.76 2.89
CA SER A 278 7.15 8.62 3.91
C SER A 278 7.34 10.03 3.35
N PRO A 279 6.93 11.08 4.08
CA PRO A 279 7.15 12.45 3.64
C PRO A 279 8.62 12.91 3.81
N ASP A 280 9.40 12.16 4.59
CA ASP A 280 10.75 12.51 4.96
C ASP A 280 11.75 12.19 3.85
N LYS A 281 12.61 13.16 3.53
CA LYS A 281 13.73 12.96 2.62
C LYS A 281 14.66 11.88 3.14
N PRO A 282 15.29 11.08 2.27
CA PRO A 282 16.38 10.22 2.69
C PRO A 282 17.53 11.06 3.24
N VAL A 283 17.74 10.98 4.55
CA VAL A 283 18.94 11.54 5.19
C VAL A 283 20.11 10.63 4.81
N GLY A 284 21.15 11.21 4.22
CA GLY A 284 22.21 10.50 3.49
C GLY A 284 22.76 9.21 4.12
N ALA A 285 22.88 8.18 3.27
CA ALA A 285 23.74 7.00 3.36
C ALA A 285 23.86 6.24 4.69
N ALA A 286 22.73 5.81 5.27
CA ALA A 286 22.73 4.46 5.85
C ALA A 286 22.37 3.51 4.70
N ALA A 287 23.35 2.74 4.22
CA ALA A 287 23.12 1.71 3.21
C ALA A 287 21.92 0.87 3.63
N ALA A 288 20.86 0.88 2.82
CA ALA A 288 19.72 0.00 2.99
C ALA A 288 20.22 -1.44 2.87
N GLN A 289 20.59 -2.04 4.00
CA GLN A 289 20.60 -3.47 4.16
C GLN A 289 19.14 -3.88 3.99
N GLY A 290 18.83 -4.44 2.82
CA GLY A 290 17.51 -5.02 2.56
C GLY A 290 17.14 -6.02 3.67
N PRO A 291 15.86 -6.33 3.84
CA PRO A 291 15.41 -7.31 4.81
C PRO A 291 15.85 -8.70 4.33
N GLY A 292 17.10 -9.06 4.62
CA GLY A 292 17.51 -10.45 4.68
C GLY A 292 16.62 -11.09 5.73
N GLY A 293 15.83 -12.07 5.32
CA GLY A 293 14.93 -12.82 6.18
C GLY A 293 15.70 -13.48 7.32
N ALA A 294 15.84 -12.77 8.43
CA ALA A 294 16.17 -13.35 9.71
C ALA A 294 14.90 -14.03 10.20
N ALA A 295 14.81 -15.33 9.93
CA ALA A 295 13.94 -16.22 10.69
C ALA A 295 14.14 -15.92 12.19
N PRO A 296 13.08 -15.83 13.00
CA PRO A 296 13.23 -15.58 14.42
C PRO A 296 14.02 -16.72 15.03
N ALA A 297 15.26 -16.43 15.44
CA ALA A 297 16.05 -17.30 16.28
C ALA A 297 15.25 -17.52 17.57
N GLY A 298 14.93 -18.79 17.83
CA GLY A 298 14.14 -19.22 18.98
C GLY A 298 14.73 -18.66 20.28
N ALA A 299 13.89 -17.93 21.01
CA ALA A 299 14.16 -17.60 22.40
C ALA A 299 14.08 -18.88 23.26
N PRO A 300 15.13 -19.22 24.04
CA PRO A 300 15.01 -20.18 25.12
C PRO A 300 14.52 -19.42 26.36
N GLY A 301 13.38 -19.81 26.93
CA GLY A 301 13.07 -19.38 28.30
C GLY A 301 11.60 -19.36 28.68
N GLY A 302 11.25 -20.21 29.64
CA GLY A 302 10.34 -19.81 30.71
C GLY A 302 8.91 -20.29 30.59
N ALA A 303 8.70 -21.60 30.67
CA ALA A 303 7.43 -22.14 31.16
C ALA A 303 7.21 -21.65 32.61
N THR A 304 6.36 -20.63 32.77
CA THR A 304 5.70 -20.36 34.05
C THR A 304 4.26 -20.83 33.92
N ALA A 305 3.97 -21.90 34.63
CA ALA A 305 2.64 -22.51 34.71
C ALA A 305 1.62 -21.52 35.29
N PRO A 306 0.40 -21.43 34.75
CA PRO A 306 -0.70 -20.77 35.43
C PRO A 306 -1.18 -21.63 36.63
N PRO A 307 -1.59 -21.01 37.75
CA PRO A 307 -2.15 -21.74 38.88
C PRO A 307 -3.50 -22.37 38.50
N ALA A 308 -3.65 -23.64 38.89
CA ALA A 308 -4.87 -24.42 38.72
C ALA A 308 -6.06 -23.73 39.42
N GLY A 309 -6.98 -23.20 38.62
CA GLY A 309 -8.28 -22.73 39.07
C GLY A 309 -9.27 -23.90 39.14
N ASN A 310 -9.68 -24.24 40.37
CA ASN A 310 -10.79 -25.13 40.67
C ASN A 310 -12.06 -24.71 39.91
N SER A 311 -12.57 -25.60 39.06
CA SER A 311 -13.97 -25.56 38.63
C SER A 311 -14.82 -26.34 39.64
N PRO A 312 -15.92 -25.78 40.18
CA PRO A 312 -16.91 -26.55 40.90
C PRO A 312 -17.79 -27.31 39.90
N ALA A 313 -18.08 -28.55 40.26
CA ALA A 313 -19.00 -29.42 39.56
C ALA A 313 -20.43 -28.85 39.57
N PHE A 314 -21.05 -28.83 38.39
CA PHE A 314 -22.48 -29.01 38.15
C PHE A 314 -22.64 -29.84 36.88
#